data_AF-K2D7M5-F1
#
_entry.id   AF-K2D7M5-F1
#
_cell.length_a   1.000
_cell.length_b   1.000
_cell.length_c   1.000
_cell.angle_alpha   90.00
_cell.angle_beta   90.00
_cell.angle_gamma   90.00
#
_symmetry.space_group_name_H-M   'P 1'
#
loop_
_entity.id
_entity.type
_entity.pdbx_description
1 polymer ?
#
loop_
_entity_poly.entity_id
_entity_poly.type
_entity_poly.pdbx_seq_one_letter_code
_entity_poly.pdbx_strand_id
1 'polypeptide(L)'
;MLTRNKSYIESNLYIKDGKIYTKKKAFIEFPKYYENKELLTIETNIFLYGVFAIIIDDKYSVSTIPTMLQTNPVIIEEFIKDDVEFIRFIYGKDSVIIDNTSIVRNKILSYKIFESFYVNGNVPWYIEYEDLVKILDNMPHYADSNIGSSHIANEVICSFITRVKENKTIFHRLDAKKEYSYVDLTNIYYSAISTLNKCAGSYFSDGLVSAIVQKEVKPTKLENLVRL
;
A
#
# COMPACT_ATOMS: atom_id res chain seq x y z
N MET A 1 -11.20 -8.06 -17.37
CA MET A 1 -10.49 -8.25 -16.09
C MET A 1 -9.06 -7.73 -16.28
N LEU A 2 -8.53 -6.93 -15.36
CA LEU A 2 -7.18 -6.36 -15.50
C LEU A 2 -6.11 -7.39 -15.13
N THR A 3 -5.03 -7.47 -15.92
CA THR A 3 -3.93 -8.41 -15.70
C THR A 3 -2.61 -7.69 -15.40
N ARG A 4 -1.89 -8.11 -14.35
CA ARG A 4 -0.62 -7.49 -13.98
C ARG A 4 0.46 -7.85 -15.00
N ASN A 5 1.07 -6.87 -15.65
CA ASN A 5 2.14 -7.08 -16.63
C ASN A 5 3.06 -5.85 -16.74
N LYS A 6 4.10 -5.81 -15.90
CA LYS A 6 5.05 -4.70 -15.84
C LYS A 6 5.77 -4.46 -17.18
N SER A 7 6.31 -5.51 -17.80
CA SER A 7 7.06 -5.39 -19.05
C SER A 7 6.21 -4.83 -20.20
N TYR A 8 4.92 -5.18 -20.24
CA TYR A 8 4.00 -4.62 -21.22
C TYR A 8 3.80 -3.12 -21.01
N ILE A 9 3.56 -2.69 -19.77
CA ILE A 9 3.39 -1.26 -19.46
C ILE A 9 4.67 -0.50 -19.82
N GLU A 10 5.83 -0.96 -19.35
CA GLU A 10 7.12 -0.32 -19.65
C GLU A 10 7.40 -0.21 -21.15
N SER A 11 7.05 -1.25 -21.93
CA SER A 11 7.23 -1.22 -23.40
C SER A 11 6.36 -0.17 -24.11
N ASN A 12 5.25 0.23 -23.48
CA ASN A 12 4.33 1.25 -23.98
C ASN A 12 4.62 2.65 -23.43
N LEU A 13 5.62 2.80 -22.57
CA LEU A 13 6.12 4.09 -22.11
C LEU A 13 7.43 4.43 -22.82
N TYR A 14 7.76 5.72 -22.89
CA TYR A 14 9.07 6.17 -23.35
C TYR A 14 9.46 7.47 -22.66
N ILE A 15 10.76 7.68 -22.53
CA ILE A 15 11.33 8.88 -21.92
C ILE A 15 11.81 9.79 -23.03
N LYS A 16 11.44 11.07 -22.96
CA LYS A 16 11.93 12.14 -23.82
C LYS A 16 12.04 13.42 -23.01
N ASP A 17 13.16 14.12 -23.10
CA ASP A 17 13.39 15.41 -22.43
C ASP A 17 13.12 15.40 -20.91
N GLY A 18 13.44 14.30 -20.23
CA GLY A 18 13.21 14.14 -18.79
C GLY A 18 11.74 13.95 -18.39
N LYS A 19 10.87 13.67 -19.36
CA LYS A 19 9.45 13.38 -19.16
C LYS A 19 9.12 11.95 -19.59
N ILE A 20 8.09 11.37 -19.00
CA ILE A 20 7.58 10.04 -19.37
C ILE A 20 6.29 10.21 -20.17
N TYR A 21 6.28 9.64 -21.37
CA TYR A 21 5.15 9.65 -22.30
C TYR A 21 4.58 8.25 -22.47
N THR A 22 3.34 8.18 -22.94
CA THR A 22 2.68 6.92 -23.34
C THR A 22 2.50 6.82 -24.85
N LYS A 23 2.74 5.63 -25.40
CA LYS A 23 2.50 5.31 -26.83
C LYS A 23 1.02 5.04 -27.14
N LYS A 24 0.18 4.90 -26.11
CA LYS A 24 -1.25 4.54 -26.20
C LYS A 24 -2.08 5.35 -25.20
N LYS A 25 -3.40 5.24 -25.27
CA LYS A 25 -4.27 5.69 -24.18
C LYS A 25 -3.86 4.98 -22.89
N ALA A 26 -3.68 5.75 -21.81
CA ALA A 26 -3.26 5.23 -20.52
C ALA A 26 -4.13 5.80 -19.41
N PHE A 27 -4.17 5.08 -18.30
CA PHE A 27 -4.88 5.50 -17.10
C PHE A 27 -3.95 5.39 -15.89
N ILE A 28 -4.07 6.33 -14.97
CA ILE A 28 -3.52 6.20 -13.62
C ILE A 28 -4.69 6.08 -12.65
N GLU A 29 -4.67 5.06 -11.79
CA GLU A 29 -5.68 4.84 -10.75
C GLU A 29 -5.07 4.84 -9.36
N PHE A 30 -5.74 5.53 -8.44
CA PHE A 30 -5.35 5.62 -7.04
C PHE A 30 -6.58 5.93 -6.17
N PRO A 31 -6.53 5.63 -4.86
CA PRO A 31 -7.67 5.88 -3.97
C PRO A 31 -7.98 7.36 -3.80
N LYS A 32 -9.26 7.71 -3.70
CA LYS A 32 -9.72 9.09 -3.51
C LYS A 32 -9.22 9.70 -2.20
N TYR A 33 -9.02 8.90 -1.15
CA TYR A 33 -8.49 9.40 0.14
C TYR A 33 -7.09 10.02 0.04
N TYR A 34 -6.39 9.89 -1.10
CA TYR A 34 -5.14 10.61 -1.35
C TYR A 34 -5.33 12.13 -1.29
N GLU A 35 -6.50 12.66 -1.69
CA GLU A 35 -6.84 14.07 -1.55
C GLU A 35 -6.79 14.50 -0.08
N ASN A 36 -7.50 13.77 0.77
CA ASN A 36 -7.62 14.07 2.21
C ASN A 36 -6.32 13.88 2.99
N LYS A 37 -5.38 13.09 2.46
CA LYS A 37 -4.05 12.89 3.04
C LYS A 37 -2.99 13.79 2.42
N GLU A 38 -3.33 14.73 1.54
CA GLU A 38 -2.38 15.58 0.81
C GLU A 38 -1.33 14.74 0.03
N LEU A 39 -1.76 13.57 -0.46
CA LEU A 39 -1.02 12.71 -1.39
C LEU A 39 -1.43 12.99 -2.84
N LEU A 40 -2.39 13.90 -3.03
CA LEU A 40 -2.80 14.49 -4.29
C LEU A 40 -2.94 15.99 -4.08
N THR A 41 -2.43 16.78 -5.02
CA THR A 41 -2.62 18.24 -5.08
C THR A 41 -3.03 18.60 -6.50
N ILE A 42 -4.19 19.24 -6.65
CA ILE A 42 -4.73 19.70 -7.93
C ILE A 42 -4.83 21.23 -7.87
N GLU A 43 -3.81 21.91 -8.37
CA GLU A 43 -3.77 23.37 -8.50
C GLU A 43 -3.45 23.75 -9.95
N THR A 44 -2.56 24.73 -10.19
CA THR A 44 -2.02 25.01 -11.53
C THR A 44 -1.22 23.83 -12.08
N ASN A 45 -0.52 23.11 -11.20
CA ASN A 45 0.14 21.85 -11.52
C ASN A 45 -0.51 20.74 -10.68
N ILE A 46 -0.61 19.55 -11.27
CA ILE A 46 -1.13 18.37 -10.56
C ILE A 46 0.05 17.56 -10.06
N PHE A 47 0.09 17.32 -8.75
CA PHE A 47 1.08 16.46 -8.10
C PHE A 47 0.38 15.27 -7.47
N LEU A 48 0.83 14.07 -7.82
CA LEU A 48 0.30 12.81 -7.33
C LEU A 48 1.41 12.01 -6.66
N TYR A 49 1.14 11.46 -5.49
CA TYR A 49 2.06 10.56 -4.83
C TYR A 49 2.30 9.30 -5.67
N GLY A 50 3.56 8.98 -5.94
CA GLY A 50 4.03 8.00 -6.92
C GLY A 50 3.76 6.53 -6.60
N VAL A 51 2.74 6.25 -5.79
CA VAL A 51 2.23 4.91 -5.51
C VAL A 51 0.81 4.76 -6.05
N PHE A 52 0.72 4.33 -7.30
CA PHE A 52 -0.52 4.21 -8.08
C PHE A 52 -0.43 3.08 -9.12
N ALA A 53 -1.56 2.65 -9.66
CA ALA A 53 -1.60 1.76 -10.81
C ALA A 53 -1.48 2.56 -12.12
N ILE A 54 -0.67 2.08 -13.06
CA ILE A 54 -0.68 2.52 -14.47
C ILE A 54 -1.33 1.43 -15.29
N ILE A 55 -2.33 1.78 -16.09
CA ILE A 55 -3.14 0.85 -16.88
C ILE A 55 -3.06 1.26 -18.35
N ILE A 56 -2.76 0.28 -19.22
CA ILE A 56 -2.79 0.43 -20.68
C ILE A 56 -3.47 -0.82 -21.23
N ASP A 57 -4.53 -0.61 -22.01
CA ASP A 57 -5.42 -1.67 -22.50
C ASP A 57 -6.02 -2.47 -21.32
N ASP A 58 -5.83 -3.80 -21.30
CA ASP A 58 -6.29 -4.72 -20.26
C ASP A 58 -5.20 -5.08 -19.22
N LYS A 59 -4.07 -4.37 -19.26
CA LYS A 59 -2.89 -4.66 -18.43
C LYS A 59 -2.56 -3.51 -17.50
N TYR A 60 -1.92 -3.83 -16.38
CA TYR A 60 -1.48 -2.83 -15.41
C TYR A 60 -0.12 -3.13 -14.79
N SER A 61 0.50 -2.11 -14.24
CA SER A 61 1.67 -2.19 -13.37
C SER A 61 1.54 -1.18 -12.23
N VAL A 62 2.36 -1.32 -11.21
CA VAL A 62 2.32 -0.45 -10.03
C VAL A 62 3.57 0.43 -10.01
N SER A 63 3.38 1.74 -9.87
CA SER A 63 4.46 2.64 -9.49
C SER A 63 4.68 2.51 -7.98
N THR A 64 5.93 2.36 -7.56
CA THR A 64 6.31 2.22 -6.14
C THR A 64 7.27 3.33 -5.72
N ILE A 65 7.10 4.54 -6.27
CA ILE A 65 7.97 5.69 -6.05
C ILE A 65 7.36 6.54 -4.93
N PRO A 66 7.87 6.49 -3.69
CA PRO A 66 7.21 7.09 -2.53
C PRO A 66 7.46 8.60 -2.40
N THR A 67 7.19 9.37 -3.47
CA THR A 67 7.27 10.83 -3.48
C THR A 67 6.24 11.45 -4.44
N MET A 68 6.08 12.78 -4.43
CA MET A 68 5.19 13.48 -5.37
C MET A 68 5.79 13.48 -6.77
N LEU A 69 4.96 13.09 -7.74
CA LEU A 69 5.24 13.15 -9.16
C LEU A 69 4.31 14.18 -9.80
N GLN A 70 4.89 15.08 -10.60
CA GLN A 70 4.09 16.00 -11.41
C GLN A 70 3.48 15.26 -12.58
N THR A 71 2.19 15.47 -12.81
CA THR A 71 1.42 14.83 -13.87
C THR A 71 0.43 15.82 -14.49
N ASN A 72 -0.12 15.47 -15.66
CA ASN A 72 -1.02 16.33 -16.41
C ASN A 72 -2.08 15.51 -17.18
N PRO A 73 -3.07 14.93 -16.48
CA PRO A 73 -4.16 14.19 -17.11
C PRO A 73 -5.03 15.09 -17.99
N VAL A 74 -5.60 14.48 -19.04
CA VAL A 74 -6.57 15.14 -19.92
C VAL A 74 -7.95 15.16 -19.26
N ILE A 75 -8.30 14.07 -18.55
CA ILE A 75 -9.57 13.92 -17.85
C ILE A 75 -9.30 13.32 -16.48
N ILE A 76 -10.04 13.78 -15.47
CA ILE A 76 -10.08 13.24 -14.12
C ILE A 76 -11.49 12.69 -13.90
N GLU A 77 -11.60 11.40 -13.56
CA GLU A 77 -12.86 10.72 -13.26
C GLU A 77 -12.80 10.11 -11.86
N GLU A 78 -13.94 10.07 -11.18
CA GLU A 78 -14.11 9.31 -9.94
C GLU A 78 -14.94 8.05 -10.21
N PHE A 79 -14.63 6.96 -9.51
CA PHE A 79 -15.39 5.73 -9.59
C PHE A 79 -15.31 4.93 -8.29
N ILE A 80 -16.29 4.05 -8.06
CA ILE A 80 -16.31 3.15 -6.91
C ILE A 80 -15.91 1.75 -7.37
N LYS A 81 -15.04 1.09 -6.61
CA LYS A 81 -14.66 -0.31 -6.80
C LYS A 81 -14.52 -0.98 -5.45
N ASP A 82 -15.25 -2.08 -5.26
CA ASP A 82 -15.28 -2.85 -4.00
C ASP A 82 -15.54 -1.96 -2.77
N ASP A 83 -16.56 -1.08 -2.88
CA ASP A 83 -16.97 -0.10 -1.86
C ASP A 83 -15.92 0.96 -1.49
N VAL A 84 -14.86 1.09 -2.29
CA VAL A 84 -13.81 2.11 -2.12
C VAL A 84 -13.86 3.10 -3.28
N GLU A 85 -13.79 4.39 -2.98
CA GLU A 85 -13.72 5.46 -3.97
C GLU A 85 -12.30 5.59 -4.53
N PHE A 86 -12.20 5.69 -5.86
CA PHE A 86 -10.96 5.87 -6.60
C PHE A 86 -11.06 7.07 -7.54
N ILE A 87 -9.91 7.64 -7.85
CA ILE A 87 -9.73 8.63 -8.91
C ILE A 87 -8.97 7.96 -10.06
N ARG A 88 -9.41 8.24 -11.29
CA ARG A 88 -8.77 7.86 -12.54
C ARG A 88 -8.33 9.09 -13.31
N PHE A 89 -7.04 9.17 -13.56
CA PHE A 89 -6.43 10.12 -14.46
C PHE A 89 -6.31 9.50 -15.85
N ILE A 90 -6.79 10.18 -16.89
CA ILE A 90 -6.85 9.68 -18.27
C ILE A 90 -5.88 10.45 -19.15
N TYR A 91 -5.05 9.72 -19.89
CA TYR A 91 -4.06 10.26 -20.81
C TYR A 91 -4.35 9.78 -22.24
N GLY A 92 -4.20 10.70 -23.20
CA GLY A 92 -4.24 10.36 -24.62
C GLY A 92 -2.96 9.66 -25.08
N LYS A 93 -2.98 9.17 -26.31
CA LYS A 93 -1.75 8.73 -26.99
C LYS A 93 -0.77 9.91 -27.09
N ASP A 94 0.52 9.62 -26.93
CA ASP A 94 1.64 10.57 -26.97
C ASP A 94 1.55 11.70 -25.93
N SER A 95 0.67 11.54 -24.93
CA SER A 95 0.55 12.47 -23.80
C SER A 95 1.65 12.22 -22.78
N VAL A 96 2.02 13.28 -22.06
CA VAL A 96 2.92 13.20 -20.91
C VAL A 96 2.15 12.61 -19.74
N ILE A 97 2.69 11.53 -19.16
CA ILE A 97 2.17 10.94 -17.92
C ILE A 97 2.91 11.52 -16.72
N ILE A 98 4.23 11.62 -16.77
CA ILE A 98 5.06 12.23 -15.72
C ILE A 98 5.87 13.37 -16.32
N ASP A 99 5.68 14.58 -15.79
CA ASP A 99 6.24 15.82 -16.34
C ASP A 99 7.71 16.05 -15.99
N ASN A 100 8.23 15.37 -14.98
CA ASN A 100 9.63 15.50 -14.57
C ASN A 100 10.11 14.23 -13.87
N THR A 101 11.26 13.71 -14.29
CA THR A 101 11.96 12.60 -13.61
C THR A 101 12.81 13.05 -12.44
N SER A 102 13.03 14.36 -12.28
CA SER A 102 13.65 14.93 -11.07
C SER A 102 12.60 15.06 -9.98
N ILE A 103 12.92 14.51 -8.82
CA ILE A 103 12.00 14.37 -7.69
C ILE A 103 12.45 15.23 -6.52
N VAL A 104 11.50 15.82 -5.81
CA VAL A 104 11.75 16.46 -4.52
C VAL A 104 11.59 15.41 -3.43
N ARG A 105 12.58 15.24 -2.57
CA ARG A 105 12.49 14.30 -1.44
C ARG A 105 11.71 14.94 -0.30
N ASN A 106 10.69 14.25 0.21
CA ASN A 106 9.89 14.73 1.33
C ASN A 106 9.57 13.57 2.31
N LYS A 107 10.18 13.61 3.49
CA LYS A 107 10.03 12.58 4.53
C LYS A 107 8.61 12.48 5.07
N ILE A 108 7.88 13.60 5.13
CA ILE A 108 6.54 13.66 5.74
C ILE A 108 5.56 12.76 4.98
N LEU A 109 5.68 12.71 3.65
CA LEU A 109 4.79 11.91 2.81
C LEU A 109 4.97 10.40 3.04
N SER A 110 6.19 9.95 3.37
CA SER A 110 6.45 8.55 3.73
C SER A 110 5.64 8.11 4.94
N TYR A 111 5.49 8.96 5.96
CA TYR A 111 4.71 8.65 7.16
C TYR A 111 3.23 8.48 6.86
N LYS A 112 2.68 9.28 5.95
CA LYS A 112 1.25 9.22 5.61
C LYS A 112 0.85 7.92 4.91
N ILE A 113 1.72 7.42 4.02
CA ILE A 113 1.54 6.11 3.39
C ILE A 113 1.83 4.99 4.37
N PHE A 114 2.85 5.13 5.21
CA PHE A 114 3.12 4.17 6.26
C PHE A 114 1.87 3.95 7.14
N GLU A 115 1.26 5.05 7.59
CA GLU A 115 0.01 5.02 8.35
C GLU A 115 -1.14 4.40 7.54
N SER A 116 -1.36 4.83 6.30
CA SER A 116 -2.51 4.35 5.52
C SER A 116 -2.41 2.86 5.19
N PHE A 117 -1.27 2.38 4.69
CA PHE A 117 -1.15 1.02 4.18
C PHE A 117 -0.79 0.02 5.28
N TYR A 118 0.09 0.41 6.20
CA TYR A 118 0.70 -0.52 7.15
C TYR A 118 0.09 -0.40 8.54
N VAL A 119 -0.31 0.79 8.97
CA VAL A 119 -1.06 0.90 10.23
C VAL A 119 -2.51 0.51 9.98
N ASN A 120 -3.23 1.23 9.12
CA ASN A 120 -4.67 1.05 8.95
C ASN A 120 -5.07 -0.11 8.01
N GLY A 121 -4.11 -0.73 7.30
CA GLY A 121 -4.39 -1.81 6.35
C GLY A 121 -5.19 -1.38 5.11
N ASN A 122 -5.28 -0.07 4.81
CA ASN A 122 -5.98 0.46 3.64
C ASN A 122 -5.12 0.30 2.39
N VAL A 123 -4.95 -0.94 1.94
CA VAL A 123 -4.13 -1.30 0.79
C VAL A 123 -4.99 -1.36 -0.48
N PRO A 124 -4.68 -0.57 -1.54
CA PRO A 124 -5.43 -0.57 -2.79
C PRO A 124 -5.38 -1.89 -3.56
N TRP A 125 -6.39 -2.16 -4.38
CA TRP A 125 -6.56 -3.41 -5.13
C TRP A 125 -5.36 -3.83 -6.00
N TYR A 126 -4.56 -2.85 -6.45
CA TYR A 126 -3.44 -3.06 -7.37
C TYR A 126 -2.13 -3.41 -6.67
N ILE A 127 -2.06 -3.28 -5.34
CA ILE A 127 -0.83 -3.51 -4.56
C ILE A 127 -0.79 -4.97 -4.13
N GLU A 128 0.33 -5.64 -4.44
CA GLU A 128 0.62 -6.99 -3.97
C GLU A 128 1.63 -6.95 -2.80
N TYR A 129 1.82 -8.09 -2.12
CA TYR A 129 2.75 -8.23 -0.99
C TYR A 129 4.15 -7.69 -1.30
N GLU A 130 4.71 -8.02 -2.46
CA GLU A 130 6.05 -7.60 -2.88
C GLU A 130 6.13 -6.09 -3.12
N ASP A 131 5.02 -5.45 -3.51
CA ASP A 131 5.00 -4.01 -3.73
C ASP A 131 5.03 -3.26 -2.41
N LEU A 132 4.35 -3.76 -1.37
CA LEU A 132 4.43 -3.19 -0.03
C LEU A 132 5.87 -3.19 0.50
N VAL A 133 6.60 -4.28 0.30
CA VAL A 133 8.02 -4.35 0.69
C VAL A 133 8.84 -3.34 -0.12
N LYS A 134 8.64 -3.32 -1.45
CA LYS A 134 9.36 -2.38 -2.35
C LYS A 134 9.08 -0.91 -2.05
N ILE A 135 7.86 -0.56 -1.67
CA ILE A 135 7.50 0.82 -1.30
C ILE A 135 8.33 1.25 -0.10
N LEU A 136 8.45 0.41 0.93
CA LEU A 136 9.32 0.70 2.09
C LEU A 136 10.79 0.76 1.69
N ASP A 137 11.29 -0.23 0.95
CA ASP A 137 12.70 -0.25 0.49
C ASP A 137 13.08 0.99 -0.33
N ASN A 138 12.10 1.59 -1.03
CA ASN A 138 12.27 2.79 -1.83
C ASN A 138 12.23 4.09 -0.99
N MET A 139 11.66 4.10 0.22
CA MET A 139 11.52 5.32 1.03
C MET A 139 12.85 6.02 1.35
N PRO A 140 13.96 5.34 1.68
CA PRO A 140 15.25 6.00 1.88
C PRO A 140 15.76 6.71 0.63
N HIS A 141 15.59 6.10 -0.55
CA HIS A 141 16.10 6.66 -1.80
C HIS A 141 15.28 7.85 -2.29
N TYR A 142 13.95 7.72 -2.26
CA TYR A 142 13.03 8.67 -2.91
C TYR A 142 12.49 9.74 -1.95
N ALA A 143 12.50 9.49 -0.64
CA ALA A 143 11.92 10.39 0.35
C ALA A 143 12.89 10.79 1.49
N ASP A 144 14.12 10.26 1.49
CA ASP A 144 15.12 10.48 2.56
C ASP A 144 14.61 10.05 3.96
N SER A 145 13.69 9.10 3.99
CA SER A 145 13.13 8.56 5.23
C SER A 145 13.96 7.37 5.73
N ASN A 146 14.16 7.28 7.04
CA ASN A 146 14.78 6.11 7.65
C ASN A 146 13.79 4.93 7.78
N ILE A 147 12.49 5.18 7.60
CA ILE A 147 11.50 4.13 7.37
C ILE A 147 11.93 3.40 6.10
N GLY A 148 12.04 2.08 6.17
CA GLY A 148 12.44 1.29 5.02
C GLY A 148 13.93 0.94 4.95
N SER A 149 14.76 1.42 5.88
CA SER A 149 16.22 1.22 5.87
C SER A 149 16.70 -0.24 6.03
N SER A 150 15.82 -1.14 6.48
CA SER A 150 16.13 -2.56 6.64
C SER A 150 15.10 -3.41 5.91
N HIS A 151 15.53 -4.04 4.82
CA HIS A 151 14.68 -4.93 4.02
C HIS A 151 14.05 -6.04 4.88
N ILE A 152 14.82 -6.65 5.79
CA ILE A 152 14.32 -7.69 6.69
C ILE A 152 13.21 -7.15 7.59
N ALA A 153 13.39 -5.94 8.16
CA ALA A 153 12.37 -5.32 8.99
C ALA A 153 11.10 -4.99 8.17
N ASN A 154 11.26 -4.54 6.93
CA ASN A 154 10.15 -4.23 6.02
C ASN A 154 9.32 -5.48 5.70
N GLU A 155 9.97 -6.60 5.39
CA GLU A 155 9.28 -7.87 5.17
C GLU A 155 8.51 -8.33 6.42
N VAL A 156 9.10 -8.16 7.60
CA VAL A 156 8.45 -8.52 8.86
C VAL A 156 7.19 -7.67 9.06
N ILE A 157 7.26 -6.35 8.89
CA ILE A 157 6.09 -5.46 8.98
C ILE A 157 5.01 -5.87 7.96
N CYS A 158 5.38 -6.12 6.70
CA CYS A 158 4.42 -6.56 5.68
C CYS A 158 3.78 -7.90 6.02
N SER A 159 4.53 -8.83 6.63
CA SER A 159 3.98 -10.10 7.11
C SER A 159 2.94 -9.90 8.23
N PHE A 160 3.12 -8.89 9.09
CA PHE A 160 2.20 -8.60 10.20
C PHE A 160 0.86 -8.02 9.76
N ILE A 161 0.75 -7.49 8.55
CA ILE A 161 -0.52 -6.98 8.00
C ILE A 161 -1.15 -7.90 6.95
N THR A 162 -0.45 -8.95 6.52
CA THR A 162 -0.95 -9.91 5.53
C THR A 162 -1.43 -11.19 6.20
N ARG A 163 -2.64 -11.62 5.84
CA ARG A 163 -3.27 -12.82 6.38
C ARG A 163 -3.86 -13.68 5.29
N VAL A 164 -3.95 -14.98 5.54
CA VAL A 164 -4.69 -15.90 4.67
C VAL A 164 -6.16 -15.45 4.59
N LYS A 165 -6.70 -15.32 3.38
CA LYS A 165 -8.02 -14.74 3.13
C LYS A 165 -9.15 -15.57 3.73
N GLU A 166 -9.02 -16.90 3.70
CA GLU A 166 -10.00 -17.82 4.30
C GLU A 166 -9.92 -17.85 5.83
N ASN A 167 -8.75 -17.54 6.39
CA ASN A 167 -8.54 -17.50 7.84
C ASN A 167 -7.55 -16.40 8.24
N LYS A 168 -8.10 -15.27 8.65
CA LYS A 168 -7.34 -14.06 9.01
C LYS A 168 -6.49 -14.19 10.28
N THR A 169 -6.51 -15.33 10.99
CA THR A 169 -5.60 -15.57 12.13
C THR A 169 -4.24 -16.08 11.69
N ILE A 170 -4.13 -16.56 10.45
CA ILE A 170 -2.90 -17.16 9.92
C ILE A 170 -2.16 -16.12 9.09
N PHE A 171 -0.90 -15.88 9.43
CA PHE A 171 0.00 -15.03 8.64
C PHE A 171 0.24 -15.66 7.26
N HIS A 172 0.07 -14.87 6.19
CA HIS A 172 0.25 -15.37 4.82
C HIS A 172 1.64 -15.96 4.59
N ARG A 173 2.69 -15.39 5.22
CA ARG A 173 4.07 -15.87 5.11
C ARG A 173 4.27 -17.32 5.57
N LEU A 174 3.37 -17.85 6.42
CA LEU A 174 3.42 -19.25 6.88
C LEU A 174 2.74 -20.22 5.89
N ASP A 175 1.90 -19.71 4.99
CA ASP A 175 1.17 -20.48 3.98
C ASP A 175 1.04 -19.67 2.68
N ALA A 176 2.18 -19.44 2.02
CA ALA A 176 2.32 -18.53 0.88
C ALA A 176 1.57 -18.99 -0.39
N LYS A 177 0.93 -20.16 -0.38
CA LYS A 177 0.16 -20.69 -1.52
C LYS A 177 -1.28 -20.20 -1.56
N LYS A 178 -1.80 -19.70 -0.44
CA LYS A 178 -3.19 -19.24 -0.33
C LYS A 178 -3.34 -17.78 -0.67
N GLU A 179 -4.52 -17.40 -1.14
CA GLU A 179 -4.87 -16.00 -1.30
C GLU A 179 -4.75 -15.26 0.04
N TYR A 180 -4.38 -13.99 -0.02
CA TYR A 180 -4.22 -13.16 1.16
C TYR A 180 -5.18 -11.98 1.14
N SER A 181 -5.37 -11.42 2.33
CA SER A 181 -6.05 -10.16 2.58
C SER A 181 -5.27 -9.35 3.59
N TYR A 182 -5.50 -8.04 3.60
CA TYR A 182 -4.84 -7.12 4.51
C TYR A 182 -5.68 -6.91 5.78
N VAL A 183 -4.99 -6.78 6.90
CA VAL A 183 -5.57 -6.41 8.19
C VAL A 183 -4.80 -5.23 8.77
N ASP A 184 -5.52 -4.38 9.49
CA ASP A 184 -4.96 -3.29 10.28
C ASP A 184 -4.01 -3.83 11.35
N LEU A 185 -2.82 -3.22 11.46
CA LEU A 185 -1.79 -3.60 12.42
C LEU A 185 -2.22 -3.33 13.87
N THR A 186 -3.09 -2.36 14.08
CA THR A 186 -3.67 -1.99 15.38
C THR A 186 -4.87 -2.85 15.76
N ASN A 187 -5.40 -3.67 14.84
CA ASN A 187 -6.53 -4.54 15.14
C ASN A 187 -6.12 -5.67 16.08
N ILE A 188 -6.47 -5.54 17.37
CA ILE A 188 -6.12 -6.46 18.45
C ILE A 188 -6.63 -7.88 18.22
N TYR A 189 -7.70 -8.04 17.46
CA TYR A 189 -8.20 -9.36 17.10
C TYR A 189 -7.22 -10.16 16.24
N TYR A 190 -6.38 -9.46 15.46
CA TYR A 190 -5.41 -10.08 14.55
C TYR A 190 -3.94 -9.74 14.87
N SER A 191 -3.67 -8.74 15.71
CA SER A 191 -2.32 -8.30 16.07
C SER A 191 -1.81 -8.88 17.39
N ALA A 192 -2.71 -9.17 18.34
CA ALA A 192 -2.34 -9.77 19.61
C ALA A 192 -2.40 -11.31 19.55
N ILE A 193 -1.24 -11.95 19.67
CA ILE A 193 -1.05 -13.38 19.45
C ILE A 193 -1.40 -14.22 20.69
N SER A 194 -1.31 -13.64 21.89
CA SER A 194 -1.59 -14.32 23.17
C SER A 194 -2.72 -13.63 23.93
N THR A 195 -3.35 -14.38 24.83
CA THR A 195 -4.44 -13.89 25.70
C THR A 195 -3.98 -12.73 26.56
N LEU A 196 -2.78 -12.82 27.12
CA LEU A 196 -2.15 -11.77 27.91
C LEU A 196 -1.85 -10.54 27.06
N ASN A 197 -1.38 -10.68 25.81
CA ASN A 197 -1.18 -9.53 24.93
C ASN A 197 -2.50 -8.85 24.56
N LYS A 198 -3.58 -9.62 24.40
CA LYS A 198 -4.93 -9.08 24.16
C LYS A 198 -5.43 -8.29 25.37
N CYS A 199 -5.26 -8.83 26.58
CA CYS A 199 -5.79 -8.24 27.81
C CYS A 199 -4.87 -7.18 28.46
N ALA A 200 -3.57 -7.17 28.19
CA ALA A 200 -2.64 -6.22 28.82
C ALA A 200 -2.50 -4.89 28.06
N GLY A 201 -3.15 -4.76 26.89
CA GLY A 201 -3.12 -3.54 26.07
C GLY A 201 -4.10 -2.46 26.52
N SER A 202 -3.99 -1.28 25.92
CA SER A 202 -4.84 -0.09 26.20
C SER A 202 -6.33 -0.26 25.83
N TYR A 203 -6.67 -1.32 25.11
CA TYR A 203 -8.00 -1.62 24.59
C TYR A 203 -8.56 -2.91 25.24
N PHE A 204 -8.60 -2.90 26.57
CA PHE A 204 -8.97 -4.07 27.39
C PHE A 204 -10.30 -4.71 26.99
N SER A 205 -11.31 -3.90 26.65
CA SER A 205 -12.64 -4.37 26.26
C SER A 205 -12.60 -5.20 24.97
N ASP A 206 -11.92 -4.69 23.93
CA ASP A 206 -11.80 -5.37 22.64
C ASP A 206 -10.86 -6.57 22.75
N GLY A 207 -9.83 -6.44 23.58
CA GLY A 207 -8.94 -7.52 23.98
C GLY A 207 -9.66 -8.68 24.65
N LEU A 208 -10.58 -8.39 25.59
CA LEU A 208 -11.38 -9.38 26.29
C LEU A 208 -12.31 -10.13 25.32
N VAL A 209 -13.04 -9.40 24.46
CA VAL A 209 -13.91 -10.01 23.44
C VAL A 209 -13.10 -10.88 22.48
N SER A 210 -11.94 -10.39 22.02
CA SER A 210 -11.01 -11.12 21.17
C SER A 210 -10.49 -12.40 21.83
N ALA A 211 -10.15 -12.35 23.12
CA ALA A 211 -9.68 -13.50 23.88
C ALA A 211 -10.77 -14.56 24.09
N ILE A 212 -12.03 -14.14 24.22
CA ILE A 212 -13.18 -15.05 24.35
C ILE A 212 -13.46 -15.76 23.02
N VAL A 213 -13.45 -15.01 21.91
CA VAL A 213 -13.77 -15.54 20.57
C VAL A 213 -12.63 -16.39 20.02
N GLN A 214 -11.38 -15.96 20.19
CA GLN A 214 -10.19 -16.72 19.81
C GLN A 214 -9.44 -17.18 21.06
N LYS A 215 -9.84 -18.36 21.55
CA LYS A 215 -9.19 -19.00 22.70
C LYS A 215 -7.79 -19.49 22.30
N GLU A 216 -6.82 -19.14 23.12
CA GLU A 216 -5.47 -19.67 23.02
C GLU A 216 -5.46 -21.15 23.44
N VAL A 217 -4.82 -21.99 22.63
CA VAL A 217 -4.76 -23.45 22.86
C VAL A 217 -3.51 -23.83 23.69
N LYS A 218 -2.44 -23.03 23.61
CA LYS A 218 -1.19 -23.23 24.36
C LYS A 218 -0.64 -21.88 24.82
N PRO A 219 -0.31 -21.72 26.12
CA PRO A 219 0.20 -20.46 26.65
C PRO A 219 1.60 -20.15 26.10
N THR A 220 1.86 -18.89 25.80
CA THR A 220 3.21 -18.41 25.47
C THR A 220 4.17 -18.44 26.67
N LYS A 221 5.49 -18.40 26.42
CA LYS A 221 6.51 -18.37 27.49
C LYS A 221 6.32 -17.20 28.46
N LEU A 222 5.88 -16.04 27.96
CA LEU A 222 5.61 -14.87 28.78
C LEU A 222 4.40 -15.09 29.70
N GLU A 223 3.35 -15.74 29.20
CA GLU A 223 2.18 -16.07 30.02
C GLU A 223 2.49 -17.07 31.14
N ASN A 224 3.35 -18.05 30.87
CA ASN A 224 3.77 -18.99 31.90
C ASN A 224 4.51 -18.31 33.07
N LEU A 225 5.13 -17.15 32.84
CA LEU A 225 5.78 -16.37 33.92
C LEU A 225 4.76 -15.61 34.79
N VAL A 226 3.64 -15.17 34.21
CA VAL A 226 2.62 -14.35 34.90
C VAL A 226 1.51 -15.22 35.52
N ARG A 227 1.38 -16.48 35.07
CA ARG A 227 0.44 -17.48 35.63
C ARG A 227 1.00 -18.24 36.84
N LEU A 228 2.22 -17.90 37.29
CA LEU A 228 2.79 -18.34 38.58
C LEU A 228 2.11 -17.59 39.73
#